data_AF-A0A1W9MVY4-F1
#
_entry.id   AF-A0A1W9MVY4-F1
#
_cell.length_a   1.000
_cell.length_b   1.000
_cell.length_c   1.000
_cell.angle_alpha   90.00
_cell.angle_beta   90.00
_cell.angle_gamma   90.00
#
_symmetry.space_group_name_H-M   'P 1'
#
loop_
_entity.id
_entity.type
_entity.pdbx_description
1 polymer ?
#
loop_
_entity_poly.entity_id
_entity_poly.type
_entity_poly.pdbx_seq_one_letter_code
_entity_poly.pdbx_strand_id
1 'polypeptide(L)' 'MTIHKNFIVDAHGNPKAVIIPLEDFQKIEEMLGLDLDKEAFADLGKAREDRESGNMNAYMDLK' A
#
# COMPACT_ATOMS: atom_id res chain seq x y z
N MET A 1 11.69 -0.65 2.66
CA MET A 1 11.18 0.73 2.52
C MET A 1 11.75 1.56 3.65
N THR A 2 12.32 2.72 3.36
CA THR A 2 12.80 3.67 4.37
C THR A 2 11.80 4.82 4.42
N ILE A 3 11.20 5.06 5.59
CA ILE A 3 10.27 6.20 5.82
C ILE A 3 11.06 7.30 6.52
N HIS A 4 11.15 8.46 5.89
CA HIS A 4 11.74 9.65 6.48
C HIS A 4 10.72 10.28 7.42
N LYS A 5 11.09 10.48 8.69
CA LYS A 5 10.15 10.98 9.69
C LYS A 5 10.83 11.81 10.76
N ASN A 6 10.12 12.83 11.21
CA ASN A 6 10.50 13.66 12.34
C ASN A 6 9.43 13.54 13.43
N PHE A 7 9.82 13.20 14.65
CA PHE A 7 8.89 13.11 15.77
C PHE A 7 8.73 14.46 16.46
N ILE A 8 7.49 14.81 16.79
CA ILE A 8 7.15 15.88 17.72
C ILE A 8 6.94 15.21 19.09
N VAL A 9 7.75 15.59 20.06
CA VAL A 9 7.75 15.01 21.41
C VAL A 9 7.07 15.94 22.43
N ASP A 10 6.56 15.37 23.52
CA ASP A 10 6.06 16.11 24.68
C ASP A 10 7.19 16.60 25.61
N ALA A 11 6.82 17.21 26.74
CA ALA A 11 7.76 17.72 27.73
C ALA A 11 8.62 16.63 28.41
N HIS A 12 8.19 15.37 28.36
CA HIS A 12 8.91 14.22 28.89
C HIS A 12 9.73 13.49 27.81
N GLY A 13 9.71 13.99 26.57
CA GLY A 13 10.39 13.38 25.43
C GLY A 13 9.60 12.24 24.77
N ASN A 14 8.34 12.02 25.15
CA ASN A 14 7.51 10.97 24.53
C ASN A 14 6.97 11.46 23.18
N PRO A 15 7.02 10.63 22.11
CA PRO A 15 6.43 10.98 20.83
C PRO A 15 4.92 11.21 20.94
N LYS A 16 4.46 12.38 20.47
CA LYS A 16 3.05 12.76 20.43
C LYS A 16 2.51 12.82 19.00
N ALA A 17 3.34 13.21 18.04
CA ALA A 17 2.99 13.26 16.63
C ALA A 17 4.22 13.02 15.75
N VAL A 18 3.99 12.81 14.45
CA VAL A 18 5.05 12.60 13.47
C VAL A 18 4.77 13.43 12.22
N ILE A 19 5.82 14.04 11.67
CA ILE A 19 5.80 14.69 10.36
C ILE A 19 6.54 13.76 9.39
N ILE A 20 5.89 13.44 8.27
CA ILE A 20 6.43 12.62 7.19
C ILE A 20 6.25 13.35 5.85
N PRO A 21 7.18 13.16 4.88
CA PRO A 21 6.97 13.60 3.51
C PRO A 21 5.72 12.94 2.91
N LEU A 22 5.02 13.67 2.05
CA LEU A 22 3.80 13.18 1.40
C LEU A 22 4.05 11.90 0.60
N GLU A 23 5.17 11.81 -0.12
CA GLU A 23 5.54 10.62 -0.89
C GLU A 23 5.70 9.38 -0.01
N ASP A 24 6.25 9.54 1.20
CA ASP A 24 6.41 8.43 2.13
C ASP A 24 5.07 8.05 2.77
N PHE A 25 4.15 9.01 2.97
CA PHE A 25 2.77 8.73 3.36
C PHE A 25 2.03 7.91 2.28
N GLN A 26 2.11 8.34 1.01
CA GLN A 26 1.46 7.63 -0.11
C GLN A 26 1.96 6.20 -0.26
N LYS A 27 3.28 5.98 -0.13
CA LYS A 27 3.85 4.62 -0.14
C LYS A 27 3.33 3.74 1.00
N ILE A 28 3.02 4.33 2.16
CA ILE A 28 2.40 3.60 3.27
C ILE A 28 0.96 3.23 2.91
N GLU A 29 0.19 4.16 2.31
CA GLU A 29 -1.17 3.88 1.85
C GLU A 29 -1.19 2.74 0.83
N GLU A 30 -0.36 2.82 -0.22
CA GLU A 30 -0.20 1.78 -1.25
C GLU A 30 0.18 0.42 -0.65
N MET A 31 1.16 0.40 0.25
CA MET A 31 1.61 -0.85 0.88
C MET A 31 0.53 -1.50 1.74
N LEU A 32 -0.29 -0.69 2.40
CA LEU A 32 -1.41 -1.16 3.22
C LEU A 32 -2.68 -1.38 2.39
N GLY A 33 -2.68 -1.02 1.11
CA GLY A 33 -3.84 -1.05 0.22
C GLY A 33 -4.97 -0.12 0.65
N LEU A 34 -4.64 0.98 1.33
CA LEU A 34 -5.61 1.98 1.80
C LEU A 34 -6.07 2.92 0.69
N ASP A 35 -5.29 3.00 -0.38
CA ASP A 35 -5.56 3.73 -1.61
C ASP A 35 -6.50 2.96 -2.57
N LEU A 36 -6.75 1.68 -2.30
CA LEU A 36 -7.59 0.82 -3.15
C LEU A 36 -9.07 1.13 -2.99
N ASP A 37 -9.77 1.30 -4.11
CA ASP A 37 -11.22 1.37 -4.15
C ASP A 37 -11.87 -0.03 -4.27
N LYS A 38 -13.20 -0.07 -4.25
CA LYS A 38 -13.96 -1.31 -4.31
C LYS A 38 -13.73 -2.09 -5.62
N GLU A 39 -13.48 -1.39 -6.71
CA GLU A 39 -13.23 -2.02 -8.01
C GLU A 39 -11.84 -2.67 -8.01
N ALA A 40 -10.83 -1.95 -7.51
CA ALA A 40 -9.47 -2.47 -7.34
C ALA A 40 -9.44 -3.69 -6.42
N PHE A 41 -10.20 -3.69 -5.31
CA PHE A 41 -10.33 -4.88 -4.46
C PHE A 41 -10.96 -6.07 -5.19
N ALA A 42 -12.00 -5.85 -5.98
CA ALA A 42 -12.66 -6.89 -6.74
C ALA A 42 -11.72 -7.48 -7.82
N ASP A 43 -10.97 -6.62 -8.50
CA ASP A 43 -10.03 -7.03 -9.54
C ASP A 43 -8.84 -7.82 -8.96
N LEU A 44 -8.30 -7.40 -7.81
CA LEU A 44 -7.27 -8.18 -7.11
C LEU A 44 -7.79 -9.56 -6.67
N GLY A 45 -9.05 -9.63 -6.24
CA GLY A 45 -9.72 -10.89 -5.91
C GLY A 45 -9.78 -11.83 -7.11
N LYS A 46 -10.29 -11.34 -8.24
CA LYS A 46 -10.36 -12.12 -9.49
C LYS A 46 -8.99 -12.55 -9.99
N ALA A 47 -8.02 -11.63 -10.00
CA ALA A 47 -6.65 -11.93 -10.41
C ALA A 47 -6.02 -13.04 -9.56
N ARG A 48 -6.35 -13.08 -8.26
CA ARG A 48 -5.94 -14.17 -7.36
C ARG A 48 -6.61 -15.49 -7.74
N GLU A 49 -7.92 -15.49 -7.96
CA GLU A 49 -8.69 -16.69 -8.37
C GLU A 49 -8.18 -17.26 -9.72
N ASP A 50 -7.95 -16.39 -10.70
CA ASP A 50 -7.38 -16.76 -12.00
C ASP A 50 -5.99 -17.39 -11.85
N ARG A 51 -5.15 -16.82 -10.97
CA ARG A 51 -3.83 -17.39 -10.65
C ARG A 51 -3.93 -18.77 -9.99
N GLU A 52 -4.79 -18.91 -8.99
CA GLU A 52 -4.93 -20.16 -8.22
C GLU A 52 -5.57 -21.28 -9.04
N SER A 53 -6.44 -20.94 -9.99
CA SER A 53 -7.06 -21.88 -10.94
C SER A 53 -6.20 -22.17 -12.18
N GLY A 54 -5.10 -21.44 -12.38
CA GLY A 54 -4.23 -21.59 -13.55
C GLY A 54 -4.87 -21.10 -14.86
N ASN A 55 -5.77 -20.11 -14.79
CA ASN A 55 -6.45 -19.55 -15.95
C ASN A 55 -5.51 -18.68 -16.81
N MET A 56 -4.77 -19.33 -17.71
CA MET A 56 -3.80 -18.64 -18.59
C MET A 56 -4.45 -17.61 -19.53
N ASN A 57 -5.76 -17.71 -19.80
CA ASN A 57 -6.47 -16.73 -20.64
C ASN A 57 -6.61 -15.36 -19.97
N ALA A 58 -6.45 -15.28 -18.64
CA ALA A 58 -6.46 -14.01 -17.91
C ALA A 58 -5.14 -13.24 -18.01
N TYR A 59 -4.08 -13.85 -18.55
CA TYR A 59 -2.74 -13.26 -18.66
C TYR A 59 -2.47 -12.76 -20.08
N MET A 60 -1.67 -11.70 -20.17
CA MET A 60 -1.12 -11.23 -21.44
C MET A 60 0.38 -11.53 -21.49
N ASP A 61 0.89 -11.83 -22.67
CA ASP A 61 2.33 -11.99 -22.88
C ASP A 61 3.06 -10.66 -22.58
N LEU A 62 4.14 -10.76 -21.81
CA LEU A 62 5.04 -9.64 -21.58
C LEU A 62 5.79 -9.36 -22.89
N LYS A 63 5.70 -8.13 -23.39
CA LYS A 63 6.41 -7.69 -24.59
C LYS A 63 7.84 -7.24 -24.28
#